data_AF-A0A354WL64-F1
#
_entry.id   AF-A0A354WL64-F1
#
_cell.length_a   1.000
_cell.length_b   1.000
_cell.length_c   1.000
_cell.angle_alpha   90.00
_cell.angle_beta   90.00
_cell.angle_gamma   90.00
#
_symmetry.space_group_name_H-M   'P 1'
#
loop_
_entity.id
_entity.type
_entity.pdbx_description
1 polymer ?
#
loop_
_entity_poly.entity_id
_entity_poly.type
_entity_poly.pdbx_seq_one_letter_code
_entity_poly.pdbx_strand_id
1 'polypeptide(L)'
;MLSLLHIENIAVIESADISFGRGFTVLTGETGAGKSIVIDAISAILGERAYRDMIRTGANKAAVRAVFTGVPKLQWFEDNGVEYDPETVVQREIFLDGKNVCRVNG
;
A
#
# COMPACT_ATOMS: atom_id res chain seq x y z
N MET A 1 10.32 4.55 -7.53
CA MET A 1 10.84 3.73 -6.41
C MET A 1 9.88 3.84 -5.24
N LEU A 2 9.47 2.73 -4.61
CA LEU A 2 8.73 2.78 -3.35
C LEU A 2 9.63 3.42 -2.27
N SER A 3 9.20 4.52 -1.66
CA SER A 3 9.94 5.22 -0.59
C SER A 3 9.29 5.04 0.77
N LEU A 4 7.96 4.93 0.82
CA LEU A 4 7.20 4.75 2.05
C LEU A 4 6.02 3.81 1.80
N LEU A 5 5.76 2.91 2.74
CA LEU A 5 4.54 2.11 2.83
C LEU A 5 3.91 2.33 4.19
N HIS A 6 2.70 2.87 4.19
CA HIS A 6 1.85 3.03 5.36
C HIS A 6 0.76 1.95 5.31
N ILE A 7 0.58 1.25 6.42
CA ILE A 7 -0.36 0.14 6.58
C ILE A 7 -1.27 0.47 7.75
N GLU A 8 -2.58 0.31 7.57
CA GLU A 8 -3.57 0.37 8.65
C GLU A 8 -4.47 -0.86 8.63
N ASN A 9 -4.67 -1.45 9.81
CA ASN A 9 -5.63 -2.53 10.05
C ASN A 9 -5.49 -3.74 9.11
N ILE A 10 -4.25 -4.19 8.85
CA ILE A 10 -3.98 -5.41 8.07
C ILE A 10 -3.51 -6.54 8.99
N ALA A 11 -4.23 -7.66 8.99
CA ALA A 11 -3.96 -8.82 9.82
C ALA A 11 -3.69 -8.43 11.28
N VAL A 12 -2.48 -8.65 11.80
CA VAL A 12 -2.14 -8.27 13.19
C VAL A 12 -1.58 -6.86 13.34
N ILE A 13 -1.45 -6.09 12.26
CA ILE A 13 -0.95 -4.71 12.26
C ILE A 13 -2.12 -3.74 12.40
N GLU A 14 -2.10 -2.92 13.46
CA GLU A 14 -3.04 -1.80 13.61
C GLU A 14 -2.60 -0.60 12.77
N SER A 15 -1.33 -0.19 12.92
CA SER A 15 -0.70 0.84 12.09
C SER A 15 0.79 0.57 11.99
N ALA A 16 1.38 0.78 10.82
CA ALA A 16 2.82 0.71 10.61
C ALA A 16 3.27 1.61 9.45
N ASP A 17 4.41 2.27 9.63
CA ASP A 17 5.13 3.02 8.60
C ASP A 17 6.47 2.36 8.30
N ILE A 18 6.72 2.12 7.01
CA ILE A 18 7.92 1.43 6.55
C ILE A 18 8.59 2.29 5.48
N SER A 19 9.77 2.79 5.80
CA SER A 19 10.60 3.58 4.88
C SER A 19 11.55 2.68 4.10
N PHE A 20 11.63 2.88 2.79
CA PHE A 20 12.47 2.11 1.88
C PHE A 20 13.63 2.96 1.37
N GLY A 21 14.83 2.40 1.45
CA GLY A 21 16.05 2.99 0.88
C GLY A 21 16.23 2.65 -0.59
N ARG A 22 17.12 3.39 -1.26
CA ARG A 22 17.55 3.05 -2.63
C ARG A 22 18.36 1.75 -2.64
N GLY A 23 18.26 1.01 -3.74
CA GLY A 23 19.02 -0.22 -3.95
C GLY A 23 18.31 -1.41 -3.32
N PHE A 24 18.82 -1.90 -2.19
CA PHE A 24 18.39 -3.16 -1.59
C PHE A 24 17.91 -2.93 -0.15
N THR A 25 16.68 -3.36 0.14
CA THR A 25 16.09 -3.33 1.48
C THR A 25 15.93 -4.75 1.99
N VAL A 26 16.42 -5.03 3.20
CA VAL A 26 16.28 -6.34 3.85
C VAL A 26 15.28 -6.20 4.99
N LEU A 27 14.21 -7.01 4.95
CA LEU A 27 13.28 -7.15 6.07
C LEU A 27 13.64 -8.40 6.87
N THR A 28 14.11 -8.22 8.10
CA THR A 28 14.46 -9.31 9.01
C THR A 28 13.48 -9.38 10.18
N GLY A 29 13.54 -10.48 10.94
CA GLY A 29 12.69 -10.71 12.10
C GLY A 29 12.39 -12.19 12.30
N GLU A 30 11.83 -12.55 13.44
CA GLU A 30 11.44 -13.93 13.76
C GLU A 30 10.21 -14.38 12.96
N THR A 31 9.86 -15.67 13.07
CA THR A 31 8.59 -16.18 12.54
C THR A 31 7.43 -15.47 13.24
N GLY A 32 6.46 -14.98 12.47
CA GLY A 32 5.33 -14.23 13.02
C GLY A 32 5.59 -12.73 13.25
N ALA A 33 6.80 -12.22 12.99
CA ALA A 33 7.12 -10.79 13.12
C ALA A 33 6.42 -9.86 12.09
N GLY A 34 5.45 -10.36 11.32
CA GLY A 34 4.69 -9.54 10.35
C GLY A 34 5.34 -9.35 8.98
N LYS A 35 6.45 -10.02 8.68
CA LYS A 35 7.15 -9.88 7.38
C LYS A 35 6.24 -10.19 6.18
N SER A 36 5.46 -11.27 6.23
CA SER A 36 4.51 -11.61 5.16
C SER A 36 3.41 -10.57 5.01
N ILE A 37 2.97 -9.94 6.10
CA ILE A 37 1.94 -8.90 6.06
C ILE A 37 2.42 -7.67 5.28
N VAL A 38 3.71 -7.32 5.42
CA VAL A 38 4.32 -6.24 4.62
C VAL A 38 4.31 -6.61 3.13
N ILE A 39 4.62 -7.86 2.79
CA ILE A 39 4.57 -8.34 1.40
C ILE A 39 3.12 -8.30 0.89
N ASP A 40 2.14 -8.75 1.67
CA ASP A 40 0.73 -8.72 1.31
C ASP A 40 0.24 -7.28 1.07
N ALA A 41 0.70 -6.31 1.87
CA ALA A 41 0.38 -4.90 1.68
C ALA A 41 0.99 -4.35 0.38
N ILE A 42 2.22 -4.75 0.02
CA ILE A 42 2.84 -4.40 -1.27
C ILE A 42 2.04 -5.02 -2.42
N SER A 43 1.69 -6.31 -2.34
CA SER A 43 0.85 -6.96 -3.34
C SER A 43 -0.50 -6.26 -3.50
N ALA A 44 -1.14 -5.89 -2.40
CA ALA A 44 -2.40 -5.16 -2.41
C ALA A 44 -2.30 -3.80 -3.10
N ILE A 45 -1.22 -3.03 -2.89
CA ILE A 45 -1.06 -1.73 -3.56
C ILE A 45 -0.68 -1.87 -5.05
N LEU A 46 -0.05 -2.98 -5.44
CA LEU A 46 0.26 -3.31 -6.83
C LEU A 46 -0.96 -3.83 -7.62
N GLY A 47 -2.14 -3.92 -6.98
CA GLY A 47 -3.39 -4.27 -7.64
C GLY A 47 -3.75 -5.76 -7.55
N GLU A 48 -3.03 -6.56 -6.77
CA GLU A 48 -3.44 -7.94 -6.51
C GLU A 48 -4.81 -7.99 -5.82
N ARG A 49 -5.46 -9.16 -5.89
CA ARG A 49 -6.78 -9.34 -5.26
C ARG A 49 -6.64 -9.22 -3.74
N ALA A 50 -7.25 -8.19 -3.17
CA ALA A 50 -7.41 -8.05 -1.74
C ALA A 50 -8.56 -8.92 -1.24
N TYR A 51 -8.33 -9.67 -0.16
CA TYR A 51 -9.32 -10.54 0.46
C TYR A 51 -9.80 -9.94 1.78
N ARG A 52 -11.05 -10.18 2.16
CA ARG A 52 -11.61 -9.66 3.43
C ARG A 52 -10.81 -10.14 4.65
N ASP A 53 -10.24 -11.35 4.57
CA ASP A 53 -9.44 -11.96 5.64
C ASP A 53 -8.14 -11.21 5.93
N MET A 54 -7.74 -10.27 5.07
CA MET A 54 -6.61 -9.38 5.35
C MET A 54 -6.97 -8.28 6.34
N ILE A 55 -8.26 -7.97 6.54
CA ILE A 55 -8.69 -6.92 7.46
C ILE A 55 -8.48 -7.41 8.89
N ARG A 56 -7.79 -6.61 9.71
CA ARG A 56 -7.56 -6.88 11.13
C ARG A 56 -8.88 -7.18 11.85
N THR A 57 -8.89 -8.22 12.67
CA THR A 57 -10.05 -8.59 13.49
C THR A 57 -10.54 -7.39 14.31
N GLY A 58 -11.84 -7.08 14.18
CA GLY A 58 -12.47 -5.95 14.87
C GLY A 58 -12.43 -4.62 14.10
N ALA A 59 -11.71 -4.55 12.98
CA ALA A 59 -11.71 -3.39 12.10
C ALA A 59 -12.75 -3.54 10.97
N ASN A 60 -13.33 -2.41 10.53
CA ASN A 60 -14.32 -2.39 9.43
C ASN A 60 -13.68 -2.19 8.04
N LYS A 61 -12.41 -1.78 8.01
CA LYS A 61 -11.63 -1.56 6.80
C LYS A 61 -10.14 -1.75 7.07
N ALA A 62 -9.40 -2.04 6.02
CA ALA A 62 -7.94 -1.95 5.95
C ALA A 62 -7.53 -0.88 4.94
N ALA A 63 -6.35 -0.28 5.14
CA ALA A 63 -5.80 0.67 4.18
C ALA A 63 -4.31 0.42 3.95
N VAL A 64 -3.89 0.60 2.71
CA VAL A 64 -2.47 0.67 2.32
C VAL A 64 -2.27 1.96 1.57
N ARG A 65 -1.23 2.72 1.92
CA ARG A 65 -0.78 3.89 1.17
C ARG A 65 0.70 3.74 0.87
N ALA A 66 1.07 3.92 -0.38
CA ALA A 66 2.44 3.86 -0.84
C ALA A 66 2.84 5.20 -1.45
N VAL A 67 4.06 5.64 -1.17
CA VAL A 67 4.69 6.78 -1.83
C VAL A 67 5.73 6.25 -2.80
N PHE A 68 5.60 6.63 -4.07
CA PHE A 68 6.55 6.30 -5.12
C PHE A 68 7.27 7.56 -5.57
N THR A 69 8.60 7.57 -5.51
CA THR A 69 9.44 8.69 -5.95
C THR A 69 10.11 8.40 -7.28
N GLY A 70 10.38 9.44 -8.07
CA GLY A 70 11.01 9.31 -9.39
C GLY A 70 10.10 8.62 -10.41
N VAL A 71 8.79 8.83 -10.30
CA VAL A 71 7.82 8.31 -11.28
C VAL A 71 7.97 9.12 -12.58
N PRO A 72 8.16 8.47 -13.74
CA PRO A 72 8.25 9.17 -15.01
C PRO A 72 6.91 9.82 -15.36
N LYS A 73 6.93 10.88 -16.17
CA LYS A 73 5.70 11.46 -16.70
C LYS A 73 5.05 10.47 -17.68
N LEU A 74 4.02 9.78 -17.21
CA LEU A 74 3.24 8.81 -17.99
C LEU A 74 1.99 9.48 -18.58
N GLN A 75 1.56 9.04 -19.77
CA GLN A 75 0.29 9.51 -20.39
C GLN A 75 -0.93 9.23 -19.49
N TRP A 76 -0.85 8.18 -18.68
CA TRP A 76 -1.89 7.78 -17.72
C TRP A 76 -2.36 8.94 -16.82
N PHE A 77 -1.46 9.85 -16.41
CA PHE A 77 -1.83 11.00 -15.58
C PHE A 77 -2.85 11.90 -16.30
N GLU A 78 -2.56 12.27 -17.54
CA GLU A 78 -3.44 13.10 -18.37
C GLU A 78 -4.75 12.37 -18.69
N ASP A 79 -4.67 11.09 -19.05
CA ASP A 79 -5.84 10.26 -19.40
C ASP A 79 -6.82 10.08 -18.24
N ASN A 80 -6.33 10.15 -16.99
CA ASN A 80 -7.13 9.98 -15.78
C ASN A 80 -7.38 11.30 -15.03
N GLY A 81 -6.99 12.45 -15.59
CA GLY A 81 -7.18 13.76 -14.98
C GLY A 81 -6.40 13.94 -13.66
N VAL A 82 -5.30 13.22 -13.49
CA VAL A 82 -4.41 13.30 -12.32
C VAL A 82 -3.24 14.21 -12.68
N GLU A 83 -2.95 15.21 -11.85
CA GLU A 83 -1.78 16.07 -12.06
C GLU A 83 -0.49 15.24 -11.93
N TYR A 84 0.43 15.45 -12.87
CA TYR A 84 1.72 14.76 -12.85
C TYR A 84 2.59 15.28 -11.71
N ASP A 85 3.06 14.36 -10.87
CA ASP A 85 4.07 14.62 -9.85
C ASP A 85 5.11 13.47 -9.86
N PRO A 86 6.43 13.76 -9.89
CA PRO A 86 7.47 12.74 -9.72
C PRO A 86 7.39 11.97 -8.39
N GLU A 87 6.74 12.54 -7.36
CA GLU A 87 6.28 11.84 -6.17
C GLU A 87 4.79 11.51 -6.32
N THR A 88 4.48 10.23 -6.52
CA THR A 88 3.11 9.75 -6.68
C THR A 88 2.68 8.95 -5.46
N VAL A 89 1.53 9.32 -4.91
CA VAL A 89 0.90 8.59 -3.81
C VAL A 89 -0.17 7.68 -4.38
N VAL A 90 -0.09 6.39 -4.06
CA VAL A 90 -1.16 5.41 -4.36
C VAL A 90 -1.76 4.96 -3.04
N GLN A 91 -3.08 4.96 -2.94
CA GLN A 91 -3.81 4.47 -1.77
C GLN A 91 -4.86 3.45 -2.18
N ARG A 92 -5.02 2.42 -1.36
CA ARG A 92 -6.09 1.44 -1.47
C ARG A 92 -6.77 1.25 -0.12
N GLU A 93 -8.07 1.42 -0.07
CA GLU A 93 -8.92 1.08 1.07
C GLU A 93 -9.77 -0.16 0.73
N ILE A 94 -9.79 -1.13 1.64
CA ILE A 94 -10.52 -2.40 1.50
C ILE A 94 -11.52 -2.49 2.64
N PHE A 95 -12.80 -2.61 2.31
CA PHE A 95 -13.89 -2.65 3.28
C PHE A 95 -14.40 -4.08 3.49
N LEU A 96 -14.94 -4.37 4.67
CA LEU A 96 -15.52 -5.68 5.01
C LEU A 96 -16.65 -6.11 4.07
N ASP A 97 -17.38 -5.16 3.48
CA ASP A 97 -18.44 -5.43 2.49
C ASP A 97 -17.88 -5.84 1.11
N GLY A 98 -16.55 -5.85 0.94
CA GLY A 98 -15.86 -6.17 -0.31
C GLY A 98 -15.63 -4.97 -1.23
N LYS A 99 -16.14 -3.78 -0.87
CA LYS A 99 -15.82 -2.55 -1.59
C LYS A 99 -14.32 -2.27 -1.50
N ASN A 100 -13.74 -1.89 -2.63
CA ASN A 100 -12.36 -1.43 -2.73
C ASN A 100 -12.38 -0.01 -3.30
N VAL A 101 -11.58 0.89 -2.73
CA VAL A 101 -11.40 2.24 -3.23
C VAL A 101 -9.91 2.45 -3.46
N CYS A 102 -9.53 2.74 -4.70
CA CYS A 102 -8.16 3.10 -5.05
C CYS A 102 -8.11 4.58 -5.40
N ARG A 103 -7.04 5.25 -4.97
CA ARG A 103 -6.80 6.67 -5.16
C ARG A 103 -5.36 6.91 -5.58
N VAL A 104 -5.15 7.95 -6.39
CA VAL A 104 -3.83 8.40 -6.81
C VAL A 104 -3.76 9.91 -6.59
N ASN A 105 -2.78 10.36 -5.80
CA ASN A 105 -2.55 11.77 -5.44
C ASN A 105 -3.71 12.48 -4.71
N GLY A 106 -4.56 11.73 -3.99
CA GLY A 106 -5.70 12.26 -3.22
C GLY A 106 -7.03 11.70 -3.69
#